data_AF-A0A2V5TJ46-F1
#
_entry.id   AF-A0A2V5TJ46-F1
#
_cell.length_a   1.000
_cell.length_b   1.000
_cell.length_c   1.000
_cell.angle_alpha   90.00
_cell.angle_beta   90.00
_cell.angle_gamma   90.00
#
_symmetry.space_group_name_H-M   'P 1'
#
loop_
_entity.id
_entity.type
_entity.pdbx_description
1 polymer ?
#
loop_
_entity_poly.entity_id
_entity_poly.type
_entity_poly.pdbx_seq_one_letter_code
_entity_poly.pdbx_strand_id
1 'polypeptide(L)'
;MEQRLDFPAKPDQLNLNGKLMKLNRLVVLTFGSLVLVSNPASAAGTAPSDPLAERLFPPDFILHHGEAIGLSDEKRLEILSRVEKAKARFQELEQALVKERDTMVALLDREKPDEAALLKQLDRMSDREKEIKREQFGLILSLRNVLTSEQLARLKELRKTDTPSALESRLKEKLARVEAGVQRLASSGGDPSLIAEKMQQFPELMRVGKVKEAEVLLDRVLKEIEAR
;
A
#
# COMPACT_ATOMS: atom_id res chain seq x y z
N MET A 1 -39.24 -31.61 44.82
CA MET A 1 -39.61 -31.08 43.48
C MET A 1 -38.33 -30.87 42.72
N GLU A 2 -37.95 -31.93 42.02
CA GLU A 2 -36.89 -31.94 41.01
C GLU A 2 -37.31 -31.09 39.81
N GLN A 3 -36.38 -30.33 39.25
CA GLN A 3 -36.27 -30.14 37.81
C GLN A 3 -34.80 -29.87 37.48
N ARG A 4 -34.06 -30.98 37.49
CA ARG A 4 -32.72 -31.13 36.93
C ARG A 4 -32.92 -31.21 35.41
N LEU A 5 -32.65 -30.12 34.72
CA LEU A 5 -32.57 -30.12 33.25
C LEU A 5 -31.25 -30.79 32.86
N ASP A 6 -31.34 -32.10 32.63
CA ASP A 6 -30.33 -32.91 31.95
C ASP A 6 -30.08 -32.33 30.55
N PHE A 7 -28.89 -31.77 30.36
CA PHE A 7 -28.34 -31.53 29.03
C PHE A 7 -27.44 -32.72 28.66
N PRO A 8 -27.62 -33.32 27.47
CA PRO A 8 -26.84 -34.48 27.06
C PRO A 8 -25.36 -34.12 26.93
N ALA A 9 -24.53 -35.05 27.40
CA ALA A 9 -23.09 -35.06 27.23
C ALA A 9 -22.70 -34.72 25.79
N LYS A 10 -21.84 -33.72 25.61
CA LYS A 10 -21.16 -33.50 24.33
C LYS A 10 -20.30 -34.73 24.02
N PRO A 11 -20.51 -35.42 22.89
CA PRO A 11 -19.58 -36.44 22.44
C PRO A 11 -18.29 -35.76 21.98
N ASP A 12 -17.17 -36.40 22.34
CA ASP A 12 -15.82 -36.24 21.83
C ASP A 12 -15.60 -35.09 20.84
N GLN A 13 -15.07 -33.98 21.36
CA GLN A 13 -14.28 -33.06 20.55
C GLN A 13 -13.01 -33.80 20.12
N LEU A 14 -13.15 -34.49 18.99
CA LEU A 14 -12.08 -34.94 18.12
C LEU A 14 -11.01 -33.86 18.04
N ASN A 15 -9.88 -34.17 18.66
CA ASN A 15 -8.61 -33.51 18.48
C ASN A 15 -8.24 -33.56 16.99
N LEU A 16 -8.59 -32.50 16.24
CA LEU A 16 -8.08 -32.25 14.88
C LEU A 16 -7.03 -31.14 14.95
N ASN A 17 -5.89 -31.51 15.50
CA ASN A 17 -4.63 -30.89 15.11
C ASN A 17 -4.40 -31.26 13.64
N GLY A 18 -4.68 -30.34 12.71
CA GLY A 18 -4.38 -30.55 11.31
C GLY A 18 -5.19 -29.68 10.35
N LYS A 19 -4.48 -28.76 9.69
CA LYS A 19 -4.84 -28.19 8.38
C LYS A 19 -5.99 -27.17 8.39
N LEU A 20 -5.66 -25.89 8.54
CA LEU A 20 -5.79 -24.94 7.42
C LEU A 20 -5.06 -23.63 7.75
N MET A 21 -4.02 -23.38 6.96
CA MET A 21 -3.19 -22.18 6.98
C MET A 21 -3.75 -21.19 5.95
N LYS A 22 -3.45 -19.90 6.14
CA LYS A 22 -3.44 -18.80 5.16
C LYS A 22 -4.74 -17.99 5.03
N LEU A 23 -4.74 -16.75 5.52
CA LEU A 23 -4.51 -15.55 4.68
C LEU A 23 -4.56 -14.28 5.54
N ASN A 24 -3.45 -13.90 6.18
CA ASN A 24 -3.20 -12.51 6.56
C ASN A 24 -1.68 -12.31 6.74
N ARG A 25 -0.95 -12.37 5.63
CA ARG A 25 0.42 -11.86 5.58
C ARG A 25 0.33 -10.40 5.14
N LEU A 26 0.12 -9.54 6.12
CA LEU A 26 0.49 -8.13 6.01
C LEU A 26 2.01 -8.09 5.84
N VAL A 27 2.49 -8.19 4.61
CA VAL A 27 3.88 -7.89 4.28
C VAL A 27 3.98 -6.36 4.35
N VAL A 28 4.18 -5.86 5.56
CA VAL A 28 4.77 -4.54 5.73
C VAL A 28 6.21 -4.68 5.26
N LEU A 29 6.41 -4.39 3.98
CA LEU A 29 7.73 -4.23 3.37
C LEU A 29 8.29 -2.92 3.95
N THR A 30 8.84 -3.00 5.17
CA THR A 30 9.54 -1.89 5.81
C THR A 30 10.80 -1.60 4.99
N PHE A 31 10.72 -0.59 4.15
CA PHE A 31 11.88 0.16 3.73
C PHE A 31 12.37 0.94 4.95
N GLY A 32 13.47 0.48 5.56
CA GLY A 32 14.15 1.20 6.64
C GLY A 32 13.86 0.68 8.04
N SER A 33 14.80 -0.07 8.58
CA SER A 33 15.08 -0.03 10.01
C SER A 33 16.54 0.37 10.17
N LEU A 34 16.84 1.63 9.85
CA LEU A 34 17.98 2.31 10.43
C LEU A 34 17.47 2.91 11.73
N VAL A 35 17.90 2.35 12.86
CA VAL A 35 17.67 2.91 14.18
C VAL A 35 18.37 4.27 14.21
N LEU A 36 17.61 5.37 14.00
CA LEU A 36 18.07 6.69 14.39
C LEU A 36 17.80 6.86 15.88
N VAL A 37 18.88 7.12 16.60
CA VAL A 37 18.88 7.72 17.94
C VAL A 37 17.81 8.80 18.03
N SER A 38 16.93 8.68 19.02
CA SER A 38 15.84 9.60 19.31
C SER A 38 16.38 11.00 19.66
N ASN A 39 16.35 11.90 18.69
CA ASN A 39 16.49 13.33 18.93
C ASN A 39 15.08 13.93 19.10
N PRO A 40 14.68 14.45 20.27
CA PRO A 40 13.37 15.05 20.48
C PRO A 40 13.35 16.45 19.87
N ALA A 41 13.29 16.51 18.55
CA ALA A 41 13.08 17.74 17.79
C ALA A 41 12.43 17.43 16.44
N SER A 42 11.26 16.78 16.46
CA SER A 42 10.42 16.67 15.26
C SER A 42 9.40 17.80 15.27
N ALA A 43 9.88 18.98 14.86
CA ALA A 43 9.05 19.91 14.12
C ALA A 43 8.56 19.23 12.83
N ALA A 44 7.35 19.57 12.39
CA ALA A 44 6.76 19.14 11.13
C ALA A 44 7.71 19.42 9.95
N GLY A 45 8.46 18.40 9.54
CA GLY A 45 9.29 18.41 8.34
C GLY A 45 8.86 17.26 7.46
N THR A 46 8.34 17.57 6.28
CA THR A 46 8.14 16.61 5.19
C THR A 46 9.43 15.80 5.05
N ALA A 47 9.37 14.50 5.34
CA ALA A 47 10.51 13.63 5.16
C ALA A 47 11.03 13.80 3.71
N PRO A 48 12.34 14.01 3.50
CA PRO A 48 12.89 14.18 2.16
C PRO A 48 12.49 12.99 1.29
N SER A 49 11.97 13.27 0.09
CA SER A 49 11.56 12.24 -0.86
C SER A 49 12.77 11.37 -1.23
N ASP A 50 12.63 10.05 -1.08
CA ASP A 50 13.68 9.11 -1.45
C ASP A 50 14.01 9.22 -2.97
N PRO A 51 15.23 9.63 -3.35
CA PRO A 51 15.61 9.81 -4.75
C PRO A 51 15.50 8.53 -5.60
N LEU A 52 15.60 7.34 -4.98
CA LEU A 52 15.44 6.06 -5.67
C LEU A 52 13.96 5.73 -5.88
N ALA A 53 13.14 5.90 -4.85
CA ALA A 53 11.68 5.78 -4.98
C ALA A 53 11.15 6.73 -6.06
N GLU A 54 11.84 7.85 -6.31
CA GLU A 54 11.50 8.78 -7.39
C GLU A 54 11.74 8.25 -8.82
N ARG A 55 12.58 7.23 -9.00
CA ARG A 55 13.01 6.75 -10.33
C ARG A 55 12.57 5.32 -10.62
N LEU A 56 12.08 4.62 -9.60
CA LEU A 56 11.66 3.23 -9.67
C LEU A 56 10.13 3.16 -9.57
N PHE A 57 9.51 2.45 -10.51
CA PHE A 57 8.06 2.30 -10.58
C PHE A 57 7.69 0.83 -10.36
N PRO A 58 6.85 0.51 -9.35
CA PRO A 58 6.41 -0.85 -9.13
C PRO A 58 5.43 -1.32 -10.24
N PRO A 59 5.27 -2.63 -10.45
CA PRO A 59 4.44 -3.17 -11.52
C PRO A 59 2.99 -2.67 -11.45
N ASP A 60 2.40 -2.67 -10.25
CA ASP A 60 1.02 -2.23 -10.04
C ASP A 60 0.82 -0.76 -10.46
N PHE A 61 1.80 0.10 -10.19
CA PHE A 61 1.74 1.52 -10.59
C PHE A 61 1.81 1.68 -12.11
N ILE A 62 2.69 0.93 -12.78
CA ILE A 62 2.81 0.96 -14.23
C ILE A 62 1.51 0.47 -14.89
N LEU A 63 0.95 -0.64 -14.39
CA LEU A 63 -0.26 -1.24 -14.94
C LEU A 63 -1.51 -0.37 -14.66
N HIS A 64 -1.61 0.20 -13.46
CA HIS A 64 -2.70 1.11 -13.08
C HIS A 64 -2.75 2.33 -14.00
N HIS A 65 -1.60 2.90 -14.34
CA HIS A 65 -1.51 4.04 -15.26
C HIS A 65 -1.29 3.65 -16.72
N GLY A 66 -1.48 2.36 -17.07
CA GLY A 66 -1.18 1.83 -18.40
C GLY A 66 -1.86 2.61 -19.53
N GLU A 67 -3.13 2.95 -19.36
CA GLU A 67 -3.87 3.77 -20.34
C GLU A 67 -3.29 5.21 -20.43
N ALA A 68 -3.05 5.84 -19.28
CA ALA A 68 -2.53 7.21 -19.20
C ALA A 68 -1.11 7.38 -19.78
N ILE A 69 -0.38 6.28 -19.97
CA ILE A 69 0.95 6.26 -20.60
C ILE A 69 0.95 5.62 -22.00
N GLY A 70 -0.22 5.30 -22.56
CA GLY A 70 -0.32 4.66 -23.88
C GLY A 70 0.39 3.30 -23.95
N LEU A 71 0.27 2.49 -22.91
CA LEU A 71 0.84 1.14 -22.87
C LEU A 71 0.08 0.22 -23.83
N SER A 72 0.76 -0.30 -24.85
CA SER A 72 0.17 -1.27 -25.79
C SER A 72 -0.12 -2.60 -25.10
N ASP A 73 -1.01 -3.40 -25.70
CA ASP A 73 -1.39 -4.70 -25.16
C ASP A 73 -0.20 -5.67 -25.13
N GLU A 74 0.69 -5.61 -26.13
CA GLU A 74 1.90 -6.43 -26.19
C GLU A 74 2.84 -6.11 -25.02
N LYS A 75 3.08 -4.82 -24.75
CA LYS A 75 3.92 -4.38 -23.61
C LYS A 75 3.28 -4.74 -22.27
N ARG A 76 1.95 -4.64 -22.17
CA ARG A 76 1.22 -5.06 -20.96
C ARG A 76 1.41 -6.55 -20.69
N LEU A 77 1.24 -7.38 -21.72
CA LEU A 77 1.47 -8.83 -21.62
C LEU A 77 2.92 -9.17 -21.27
N GLU A 78 3.88 -8.44 -21.83
CA GLU A 78 5.29 -8.60 -21.51
C GLU A 78 5.59 -8.29 -20.03
N ILE A 79 5.06 -7.17 -19.51
CA ILE A 79 5.18 -6.79 -18.10
C ILE A 79 4.59 -7.89 -17.20
N LEU A 80 3.38 -8.36 -17.51
CA LEU A 80 2.72 -9.42 -16.73
C LEU A 80 3.53 -10.71 -16.73
N SER A 81 4.10 -11.11 -17.87
CA SER A 81 4.97 -12.29 -17.98
C SER A 81 6.23 -12.16 -17.11
N ARG A 82 6.87 -10.99 -17.10
CA ARG A 82 8.05 -10.71 -16.25
C ARG A 82 7.71 -10.78 -14.77
N VAL A 83 6.58 -10.20 -14.37
CA VAL A 83 6.09 -10.25 -12.99
C VAL A 83 5.81 -11.70 -12.57
N GLU A 84 5.14 -12.48 -13.41
CA GLU A 84 4.80 -13.87 -13.09
C GLU A 84 6.05 -14.74 -12.93
N LYS A 85 7.05 -14.59 -13.81
CA LYS A 85 8.35 -15.26 -13.67
C LYS A 85 9.05 -14.88 -12.35
N ALA A 86 9.01 -13.60 -11.99
CA ALA A 86 9.63 -13.12 -10.76
C ALA A 86 8.93 -13.63 -9.50
N LYS A 87 7.59 -13.79 -9.51
CA LYS A 87 6.83 -14.33 -8.36
C LYS A 87 7.34 -15.69 -7.89
N ALA A 88 7.61 -16.60 -8.82
CA ALA A 88 8.14 -17.93 -8.48
C ALA A 88 9.50 -17.81 -7.75
N ARG A 89 10.39 -16.95 -8.25
CA ARG A 89 11.69 -16.70 -7.63
C ARG A 89 11.56 -16.04 -6.25
N PHE A 90 10.67 -15.07 -6.10
CA PHE A 90 10.40 -14.45 -4.79
C PHE A 90 9.85 -15.45 -3.79
N GLN A 91 8.94 -16.33 -4.20
CA GLN A 91 8.40 -17.36 -3.30
C GLN A 91 9.50 -18.30 -2.79
N GLU A 92 10.44 -18.70 -3.65
CA GLU A 92 11.59 -19.53 -3.28
C GLU A 92 12.49 -18.79 -2.27
N LEU A 93 12.83 -17.52 -2.55
CA LEU A 93 13.69 -16.72 -1.67
C LEU A 93 13.03 -16.41 -0.32
N GLU A 94 11.74 -16.11 -0.30
CA GLU A 94 10.96 -15.92 0.93
C GLU A 94 10.93 -17.18 1.77
N GLN A 95 10.75 -18.36 1.15
CA GLN A 95 10.83 -19.63 1.86
C GLN A 95 12.23 -19.87 2.44
N ALA A 96 13.28 -19.55 1.70
CA ALA A 96 14.66 -19.65 2.20
C ALA A 96 14.88 -18.74 3.40
N LEU A 97 14.44 -17.48 3.33
CA LEU A 97 14.55 -16.53 4.43
C LEU A 97 13.74 -16.96 5.66
N VAL A 98 12.55 -17.55 5.47
CA VAL A 98 11.77 -18.16 6.56
C VAL A 98 12.56 -19.27 7.25
N LYS A 99 13.19 -20.18 6.49
CA LYS A 99 14.01 -21.26 7.08
C LYS A 99 15.20 -20.73 7.89
N GLU A 100 15.86 -19.67 7.41
CA GLU A 100 16.95 -19.04 8.15
C GLU A 100 16.43 -18.37 9.45
N ARG A 101 15.22 -17.77 9.41
CA ARG A 101 14.57 -17.23 10.62
C ARG A 101 14.20 -18.33 11.62
N ASP A 102 13.63 -19.43 11.15
CA ASP A 102 13.26 -20.56 12.02
C ASP A 102 14.52 -21.14 12.70
N THR A 103 15.65 -21.18 11.98
CA THR A 103 16.95 -21.58 12.54
C THR A 103 17.43 -20.60 13.61
N MET A 104 17.28 -19.29 13.40
CA MET A 104 17.60 -18.27 14.40
C MET A 104 16.77 -18.45 15.68
N VAL A 105 15.47 -18.68 15.55
CA VAL A 105 14.58 -18.96 16.70
C VAL A 105 15.07 -20.18 17.47
N ALA A 106 15.38 -21.30 16.78
CA ALA A 106 15.89 -22.50 17.43
C ALA A 106 17.26 -22.32 18.13
N LEU A 107 18.11 -21.39 17.67
CA LEU A 107 19.36 -21.05 18.35
C LEU A 107 19.10 -20.24 19.63
N LEU A 108 18.13 -19.32 19.60
CA LEU A 108 17.74 -18.48 20.72
C LEU A 108 16.99 -19.25 21.82
N ASP A 109 16.27 -20.31 21.48
CA ASP A 109 15.53 -21.16 22.43
C ASP A 109 16.43 -22.05 23.30
N ARG A 110 17.75 -22.05 23.06
CA ARG A 110 18.72 -22.79 23.88
C ARG A 110 18.90 -22.09 25.23
N GLU A 111 19.11 -22.87 26.29
CA GLU A 111 19.34 -22.34 27.65
C GLU A 111 20.55 -21.38 27.72
N LYS A 112 21.57 -21.62 26.90
CA LYS A 112 22.73 -20.74 26.68
C LYS A 112 23.02 -20.65 25.18
N PRO A 113 22.44 -19.67 24.47
CA PRO A 113 22.70 -19.49 23.04
C PRO A 113 24.17 -19.17 22.79
N ASP A 114 24.74 -19.78 21.75
CA ASP A 114 26.11 -19.50 21.31
C ASP A 114 26.12 -18.23 20.46
N GLU A 115 26.80 -17.19 20.93
CA GLU A 115 26.84 -15.88 20.28
C GLU A 115 27.42 -15.94 18.87
N ALA A 116 28.49 -16.72 18.65
CA ALA A 116 29.12 -16.85 17.34
C ALA A 116 28.18 -17.54 16.33
N ALA A 117 27.39 -18.52 16.76
CA ALA A 117 26.38 -19.18 15.95
C ALA A 117 25.23 -18.23 15.60
N LEU A 118 24.80 -17.37 16.54
CA LEU A 118 23.76 -16.36 16.30
C LEU A 118 24.22 -15.33 15.26
N LEU A 119 25.43 -14.77 15.40
CA LEU A 119 25.98 -13.80 14.44
C LEU A 119 26.11 -14.43 13.03
N LYS A 120 26.60 -15.67 12.96
CA LYS A 120 26.66 -16.41 11.69
C LYS A 120 25.29 -16.64 11.07
N GLN A 121 24.25 -16.85 11.88
CA GLN A 121 22.88 -17.00 11.39
C GLN A 121 22.29 -15.66 10.92
N LEU A 122 22.63 -14.56 11.59
CA LEU A 122 22.27 -13.20 11.15
C LEU A 122 22.87 -12.87 9.79
N ASP A 123 24.13 -13.24 9.56
CA ASP A 123 24.80 -13.06 8.26
C ASP A 123 24.04 -13.79 7.14
N ARG A 124 23.61 -15.04 7.40
CA ARG A 124 22.81 -15.83 6.45
C ARG A 124 21.47 -15.18 6.14
N MET A 125 20.76 -14.71 7.17
CA MET A 125 19.50 -13.99 6.98
C MET A 125 19.70 -12.72 6.14
N SER A 126 20.75 -11.95 6.45
CA SER A 126 21.10 -10.72 5.73
C SER A 126 21.46 -10.99 4.26
N ASP A 127 22.16 -12.08 3.99
CA ASP A 127 22.46 -12.53 2.62
C ASP A 127 21.19 -12.89 1.84
N ARG A 128 20.21 -13.56 2.47
CA ARG A 128 18.91 -13.84 1.84
C ARG A 128 18.12 -12.57 1.55
N GLU A 129 18.11 -11.61 2.47
CA GLU A 129 17.47 -10.31 2.24
C GLU A 129 18.13 -9.54 1.10
N LYS A 130 19.46 -9.58 1.01
CA LYS A 130 20.22 -9.01 -0.10
C LYS A 130 19.84 -9.64 -1.45
N GLU A 131 19.69 -10.97 -1.49
CA GLU A 131 19.22 -11.69 -2.69
C GLU A 131 17.81 -11.24 -3.10
N ILE A 132 16.86 -11.16 -2.15
CA ILE A 132 15.50 -10.67 -2.42
C ILE A 132 15.52 -9.25 -2.98
N LYS A 133 16.27 -8.33 -2.34
CA LYS A 133 16.39 -6.94 -2.80
C LYS A 133 17.00 -6.85 -4.20
N ARG A 134 17.98 -7.70 -4.50
CA ARG A 134 18.60 -7.77 -5.83
C ARG A 134 17.61 -8.24 -6.89
N GLU A 135 16.80 -9.26 -6.61
CA GLU A 135 15.75 -9.72 -7.52
C GLU A 135 14.66 -8.65 -7.71
N GLN A 136 14.23 -7.98 -6.64
CA GLN A 136 13.27 -6.89 -6.70
C GLN A 136 13.76 -5.76 -7.60
N PHE A 137 15.01 -5.33 -7.39
CA PHE A 137 15.62 -4.29 -8.21
C PHE A 137 15.78 -4.75 -9.66
N GLY A 138 16.19 -6.01 -9.88
CA GLY A 138 16.31 -6.62 -11.21
C GLY A 138 14.98 -6.63 -11.96
N LEU A 139 13.87 -6.99 -11.30
CA LEU A 139 12.53 -6.91 -11.88
C LEU A 139 12.22 -5.48 -12.29
N ILE A 140 12.35 -4.50 -11.39
CA ILE A 140 12.01 -3.09 -11.68
C ILE A 140 12.83 -2.56 -12.86
N LEU A 141 14.14 -2.85 -12.91
CA LEU A 141 14.98 -2.46 -14.05
C LEU A 141 14.52 -3.12 -15.35
N SER A 142 14.13 -4.39 -15.30
CA SER A 142 13.62 -5.10 -16.48
C SER A 142 12.31 -4.48 -16.99
N LEU A 143 11.43 -4.04 -16.10
CA LEU A 143 10.19 -3.35 -16.46
C LEU A 143 10.47 -1.97 -17.06
N ARG A 144 11.44 -1.23 -16.48
CA ARG A 144 11.88 0.06 -17.03
C ARG A 144 12.33 -0.06 -18.49
N ASN A 145 12.99 -1.16 -18.85
CA ASN A 145 13.46 -1.39 -20.22
C ASN A 145 12.35 -1.70 -21.24
N VAL A 146 11.13 -2.03 -20.79
CA VAL A 146 9.94 -2.20 -21.65
C VAL A 146 9.31 -0.84 -22.00
N LEU A 147 9.46 0.13 -21.10
CA LEU A 147 8.86 1.46 -21.21
C LEU A 147 9.74 2.42 -22.02
N THR A 148 9.11 3.30 -22.80
CA THR A 148 9.84 4.38 -23.47
C THR A 148 10.19 5.52 -22.49
N SER A 149 11.13 6.38 -22.89
CA SER A 149 11.47 7.58 -22.11
C SER A 149 10.26 8.50 -21.89
N GLU A 150 9.37 8.62 -22.87
CA GLU A 150 8.13 9.40 -22.76
C GLU A 150 7.15 8.78 -21.74
N GLN A 151 7.01 7.45 -21.75
CA GLN A 151 6.18 6.73 -20.78
C GLN A 151 6.70 6.91 -19.35
N LEU A 152 8.02 6.82 -19.15
CA LEU A 152 8.66 7.06 -17.86
C LEU A 152 8.51 8.50 -17.38
N ALA A 153 8.65 9.48 -18.27
CA ALA A 153 8.39 10.88 -17.96
C ALA A 153 6.94 11.09 -17.51
N ARG A 154 5.98 10.47 -18.22
CA ARG A 154 4.56 10.53 -17.85
C ARG A 154 4.26 9.89 -16.50
N LEU A 155 4.82 8.72 -16.21
CA LEU A 155 4.71 8.07 -14.89
C LEU A 155 5.25 8.95 -13.76
N LYS A 156 6.34 9.68 -14.00
CA LYS A 156 6.90 10.61 -13.02
C LYS A 156 5.93 11.75 -12.70
N GLU A 157 5.27 12.31 -13.71
CA GLU A 157 4.25 13.36 -13.51
C GLU A 157 3.01 12.81 -12.79
N LEU A 158 2.55 11.61 -13.18
CA LEU A 158 1.42 10.93 -12.51
C LEU A 158 1.70 10.63 -11.03
N ARG A 159 2.95 10.29 -10.68
CA ARG A 159 3.30 10.09 -9.27
C ARG A 159 3.26 11.39 -8.47
N LYS A 160 3.69 12.52 -9.05
CA LYS A 160 3.59 13.83 -8.38
C LYS A 160 2.15 14.17 -8.07
N THR A 161 1.25 13.94 -9.03
CA THR A 161 -0.18 14.15 -8.79
C THR A 161 -0.67 13.20 -7.71
N ASP A 162 -0.34 11.92 -7.76
CA ASP A 162 -0.85 10.91 -6.82
C ASP A 162 -0.22 10.93 -5.42
N THR A 163 0.62 11.92 -5.11
CA THR A 163 1.13 12.10 -3.73
C THR A 163 0.02 12.56 -2.78
N PRO A 164 0.08 12.17 -1.49
CA PRO A 164 -0.86 12.67 -0.47
C PRO A 164 -0.91 14.21 -0.40
N SER A 165 0.25 14.88 -0.50
CA SER A 165 0.34 16.34 -0.47
C SER A 165 -0.30 17.02 -1.68
N ALA A 166 -0.11 16.47 -2.89
CA ALA A 166 -0.78 16.98 -4.08
C ALA A 166 -2.28 16.69 -4.08
N LEU A 167 -2.71 15.54 -3.54
CA LEU A 167 -4.11 15.21 -3.33
C LEU A 167 -4.79 16.18 -2.35
N GLU A 168 -4.13 16.49 -1.23
CA GLU A 168 -4.61 17.51 -0.28
C GLU A 168 -4.75 18.90 -0.92
N SER A 169 -3.81 19.29 -1.78
CA SER A 169 -3.86 20.56 -2.49
C SER A 169 -5.04 20.62 -3.47
N ARG A 170 -5.27 19.53 -4.21
CA ARG A 170 -6.44 19.38 -5.11
C ARG A 170 -7.75 19.41 -4.34
N LEU A 171 -7.82 18.75 -3.17
CA LEU A 171 -9.00 18.81 -2.31
C LEU A 171 -9.29 20.23 -1.82
N LYS A 172 -8.28 20.96 -1.36
CA LYS A 172 -8.42 22.36 -0.94
C LYS A 172 -8.94 23.25 -2.08
N GLU A 173 -8.38 23.10 -3.27
CA GLU A 173 -8.83 23.84 -4.45
C GLU A 173 -10.27 23.50 -4.84
N LYS A 174 -10.63 22.21 -4.85
CA LYS A 174 -12.00 21.77 -5.13
C LYS A 174 -12.99 22.28 -4.09
N LEU A 175 -12.63 22.28 -2.80
CA LEU A 175 -13.46 22.87 -1.74
C LEU A 175 -13.72 24.35 -2.00
N ALA A 176 -12.68 25.13 -2.31
CA ALA A 176 -12.84 26.55 -2.62
C ALA A 176 -13.76 26.77 -3.84
N ARG A 177 -13.66 25.90 -4.86
CA ARG A 177 -14.56 25.94 -6.03
C ARG A 177 -16.00 25.57 -5.67
N VAL A 178 -16.21 24.57 -4.82
CA VAL A 178 -17.54 24.19 -4.33
C VAL A 178 -18.17 25.34 -3.56
N GLU A 179 -17.44 25.96 -2.63
CA GLU A 179 -17.92 27.12 -1.86
C GLU A 179 -18.30 28.29 -2.77
N ALA A 180 -17.42 28.65 -3.71
CA ALA A 180 -17.69 29.71 -4.69
C ALA A 180 -18.91 29.37 -5.57
N GLY A 181 -19.04 28.11 -5.98
CA GLY A 181 -20.16 27.62 -6.77
C GLY A 181 -21.50 27.68 -6.02
N VAL A 182 -21.52 27.23 -4.76
CA VAL A 182 -22.69 27.30 -3.88
C VAL A 182 -23.10 28.75 -3.64
N GLN A 183 -22.14 29.66 -3.43
CA GLN A 183 -22.43 31.08 -3.22
C GLN A 183 -23.02 31.74 -4.46
N ARG A 184 -22.53 31.37 -5.66
CA ARG A 184 -23.15 31.80 -6.94
C ARG A 184 -24.55 31.27 -7.09
N LEU A 185 -24.77 29.98 -6.81
CA LEU A 185 -26.09 29.34 -6.88
C LEU A 185 -27.10 30.01 -5.92
N ALA A 186 -26.69 30.32 -4.70
CA ALA A 186 -27.53 31.04 -3.74
C ALA A 186 -27.87 32.45 -4.21
N SER A 187 -26.92 33.13 -4.86
CA SER A 187 -27.11 34.49 -5.38
C SER A 187 -27.98 34.52 -6.65
N SER A 188 -28.03 33.43 -7.42
CA SER A 188 -28.88 33.28 -8.61
C SER A 188 -30.28 32.73 -8.30
N GLY A 189 -30.63 32.56 -7.01
CA GLY A 189 -31.96 32.07 -6.59
C GLY A 189 -32.13 30.55 -6.68
N GLY A 190 -31.04 29.79 -6.86
CA GLY A 190 -31.05 28.34 -6.77
C GLY A 190 -31.03 27.83 -5.33
N ASP A 191 -31.36 26.55 -5.15
CA ASP A 191 -31.38 25.89 -3.83
C ASP A 191 -30.03 25.23 -3.49
N PRO A 192 -29.27 25.75 -2.50
CA PRO A 192 -27.99 25.18 -2.08
C PRO A 192 -28.14 23.95 -1.17
N SER A 193 -29.33 23.64 -0.66
CA SER A 193 -29.56 22.61 0.36
C SER A 193 -29.16 21.21 -0.12
N LEU A 194 -29.40 20.91 -1.40
CA LEU A 194 -29.03 19.65 -2.04
C LEU A 194 -27.51 19.42 -2.07
N ILE A 195 -26.74 20.50 -2.24
CA ILE A 195 -25.28 20.44 -2.21
C ILE A 195 -24.79 20.28 -0.77
N ALA A 196 -25.41 21.00 0.17
CA ALA A 196 -25.08 20.91 1.59
C ALA A 196 -25.28 19.49 2.13
N GLU A 197 -26.36 18.81 1.76
CA GLU A 197 -26.62 17.41 2.16
C GLU A 197 -25.51 16.47 1.70
N LYS A 198 -25.09 16.56 0.43
CA LYS A 198 -24.00 15.73 -0.10
C LYS A 198 -22.65 16.05 0.57
N MET A 199 -22.42 17.32 0.90
CA MET A 199 -21.21 17.77 1.59
C MET A 199 -21.13 17.29 3.04
N GLN A 200 -22.22 16.84 3.68
CA GLN A 200 -22.18 16.25 5.03
C GLN A 200 -21.33 14.97 5.11
N GLN A 201 -21.16 14.26 3.98
CA GLN A 201 -20.34 13.04 3.92
C GLN A 201 -18.84 13.36 3.87
N PHE A 202 -18.46 14.58 3.46
CA PHE A 202 -17.07 14.95 3.26
C PHE A 202 -16.22 14.92 4.57
N PRO A 203 -16.67 15.50 5.70
CA PRO A 203 -15.92 15.43 6.96
C PRO A 203 -15.67 14.00 7.44
N GLU A 204 -16.65 13.10 7.28
CA GLU A 204 -16.49 11.69 7.68
C GLU A 204 -15.47 10.97 6.78
N LEU A 205 -15.50 11.20 5.47
CA LEU A 205 -14.50 10.65 4.56
C LEU A 205 -13.09 11.13 4.90
N MET A 206 -12.94 12.41 5.27
CA MET A 206 -11.66 12.96 5.72
C MET A 206 -11.22 12.37 7.06
N ARG A 207 -12.13 12.25 8.03
CA ARG A 207 -11.85 11.68 9.37
C ARG A 207 -11.38 10.23 9.30
N VAL A 208 -11.96 9.44 8.40
CA VAL A 208 -11.62 8.01 8.20
C VAL A 208 -10.39 7.83 7.28
N GLY A 209 -9.85 8.92 6.70
CA GLY A 209 -8.69 8.86 5.81
C GLY A 209 -9.01 8.36 4.40
N LYS A 210 -10.29 8.36 4.00
CA LYS A 210 -10.78 7.98 2.67
C LYS A 210 -10.65 9.16 1.68
N VAL A 211 -9.43 9.68 1.55
CA VAL A 211 -9.13 10.94 0.84
C VAL A 211 -9.49 10.87 -0.65
N LYS A 212 -9.33 9.72 -1.31
CA LYS A 212 -9.75 9.52 -2.71
C LYS A 212 -11.27 9.53 -2.88
N GLU A 213 -12.00 8.92 -1.95
CA GLU A 213 -13.47 8.94 -1.97
C GLU A 213 -13.99 10.37 -1.72
N ALA A 214 -13.32 11.12 -0.84
CA ALA A 214 -13.60 12.53 -0.63
C ALA A 214 -13.36 13.37 -1.90
N GLU A 215 -12.29 13.10 -2.65
CA GLU A 215 -12.02 13.77 -3.94
C GLU A 215 -13.13 13.49 -4.96
N VAL A 216 -13.58 12.25 -5.09
CA VAL A 216 -14.67 11.85 -6.00
C VAL A 216 -16.00 12.50 -5.60
N LEU A 217 -16.29 12.63 -4.31
CA LEU A 217 -17.47 13.34 -3.82
C LEU A 217 -17.46 14.80 -4.28
N LEU A 218 -16.33 15.50 -4.12
CA LEU A 218 -16.19 16.89 -4.56
C LEU A 218 -16.33 17.03 -6.08
N ASP A 219 -15.78 16.11 -6.87
CA ASP A 219 -15.94 16.12 -8.33
C ASP A 219 -17.41 16.00 -8.75
N ARG A 220 -18.17 15.15 -8.06
CA ARG A 220 -19.61 15.01 -8.31
C ARG A 220 -20.37 16.28 -7.97
N VAL A 221 -20.07 16.87 -6.80
CA VAL A 221 -20.69 18.12 -6.36
C VAL A 221 -20.41 19.26 -7.33
N LEU A 222 -19.16 19.42 -7.76
CA LEU A 222 -18.78 20.44 -8.74
C LEU A 222 -19.53 20.26 -10.06
N LYS A 223 -19.64 19.04 -10.56
CA LYS A 223 -20.39 18.75 -11.79
C LYS A 223 -21.87 19.11 -11.68
N GLU A 224 -22.50 18.91 -10.52
CA GLU A 224 -23.89 19.29 -10.27
C GLU A 224 -24.11 20.80 -10.19
N ILE A 225 -23.12 21.54 -9.67
CA ILE A 225 -23.15 23.01 -9.61
C ILE A 225 -22.92 23.60 -11.01
N GLU A 226 -21.95 23.07 -11.77
CA GLU A 226 -21.60 23.58 -13.10
C GLU A 226 -22.66 23.27 -14.18
N ALA A 227 -23.55 22.30 -13.91
CA ALA A 227 -24.64 21.93 -14.82
C ALA A 227 -25.91 22.79 -14.65
N ARG A 228 -25.91 23.78 -13.74
CA ARG A 228 -27.06 24.66 -13.42
C ARG A 228 -26.75 26.11 -13.76
#